data_AF-A0A2E4PBY3-F1
#
_entry.id   AF-A0A2E4PBY3-F1
#
_cell.length_a   1.000
_cell.length_b   1.000
_cell.length_c   1.000
_cell.angle_alpha   90.00
_cell.angle_beta   90.00
_cell.angle_gamma   90.00
#
_symmetry.space_group_name_H-M   'P 1'
#
loop_
_entity.id
_entity.type
_entity.pdbx_description
1 polymer ?
#
loop_
_entity_poly.entity_id
_entity_poly.type
_entity_poly.pdbx_seq_one_letter_code
_entity_poly.pdbx_strand_id
1 'polypeptide(L)'
;MFDYEKLEKELEEACELVNQKFVQRFNDGAYISVRGAKLDAFIDELQKEFEQAAETFIYKRNLQDNPEAKKRVLTITKLYAKNCIEQFSKITGDTA
;
A
#
# COMPACT_ATOMS: atom_id res chain seq x y z
N MET A 1 1.72 22.70 -10.75
CA MET A 1 1.09 21.54 -10.08
C MET A 1 1.82 20.30 -10.57
N PHE A 2 2.36 19.47 -9.68
CA PHE A 2 3.05 18.24 -10.09
C PHE A 2 2.03 17.20 -10.55
N ASP A 3 2.40 16.45 -11.57
CA ASP A 3 1.64 15.30 -12.03
C ASP A 3 1.94 14.10 -11.11
N TYR A 4 0.91 13.70 -10.37
CA TYR A 4 0.95 12.57 -9.44
C TYR A 4 0.30 11.31 -10.02
N GLU A 5 -0.19 11.31 -11.27
CA GLU A 5 -0.84 10.14 -11.88
C GLU A 5 0.09 8.93 -11.88
N LYS A 6 1.39 9.17 -12.09
CA LYS A 6 2.40 8.10 -12.00
C LYS A 6 2.53 7.53 -10.58
N LEU A 7 2.47 8.38 -9.56
CA LEU A 7 2.50 7.93 -8.16
C LEU A 7 1.24 7.10 -7.86
N GLU A 8 0.08 7.61 -8.25
CA GLU A 8 -1.21 6.95 -8.06
C GLU A 8 -1.22 5.56 -8.70
N LYS A 9 -0.75 5.45 -9.95
CA LYS A 9 -0.60 4.16 -10.64
C LYS A 9 0.37 3.21 -9.94
N GLU A 10 1.53 3.69 -9.51
CA GLU A 10 2.51 2.86 -8.77
C GLU A 10 1.91 2.35 -7.43
N LEU A 11 1.07 3.14 -6.76
CA LEU A 11 0.37 2.74 -5.54
C LEU A 11 -0.75 1.72 -5.81
N GLU A 12 -1.48 1.85 -6.91
CA GLU A 12 -2.47 0.87 -7.35
C GLU A 12 -1.82 -0.48 -7.66
N GLU A 13 -0.76 -0.48 -8.46
CA GLU A 13 0.00 -1.69 -8.80
C GLU A 13 0.58 -2.37 -7.55
N ALA A 14 1.12 -1.58 -6.61
CA ALA A 14 1.61 -2.09 -5.33
C ALA A 14 0.49 -2.76 -4.51
N CYS A 15 -0.69 -2.12 -4.42
CA CYS A 15 -1.84 -2.68 -3.73
C CYS A 15 -2.29 -4.01 -4.35
N GLU A 16 -2.41 -4.07 -5.68
CA GLU A 16 -2.79 -5.29 -6.40
C GLU A 16 -1.77 -6.42 -6.16
N LEU A 17 -0.48 -6.11 -6.22
CA LEU A 17 0.59 -7.08 -5.99
C LEU A 17 0.54 -7.66 -4.58
N VAL A 18 0.41 -6.82 -3.56
CA VAL A 18 0.32 -7.27 -2.15
C VAL A 18 -0.95 -8.11 -1.96
N ASN A 19 -2.09 -7.67 -2.48
CA ASN A 19 -3.34 -8.44 -2.45
C ASN A 19 -3.17 -9.83 -3.08
N GLN A 20 -2.60 -9.91 -4.28
CA GLN A 20 -2.38 -11.19 -4.97
C GLN A 20 -1.44 -12.11 -4.19
N LYS A 21 -0.31 -11.58 -3.70
CA LYS A 21 0.64 -12.35 -2.86
C LYS A 21 -0.05 -12.92 -1.62
N PHE A 22 -0.86 -12.10 -0.93
CA PHE A 22 -1.56 -12.55 0.27
C PHE A 22 -2.64 -13.58 -0.03
N VAL A 23 -3.46 -13.37 -1.06
CA VAL A 23 -4.47 -14.36 -1.50
C VAL A 23 -3.82 -15.69 -1.87
N GLN A 24 -2.71 -15.68 -2.60
CA GLN A 24 -1.94 -16.90 -2.91
C GLN A 24 -1.46 -17.61 -1.64
N ARG A 25 -0.80 -16.88 -0.73
CA ARG A 25 -0.33 -17.44 0.57
C ARG A 25 -1.48 -18.00 1.42
N PHE A 26 -2.69 -17.45 1.31
CA PHE A 26 -3.88 -18.01 1.98
C PHE A 26 -4.35 -19.31 1.36
N ASN A 27 -4.41 -19.37 0.04
CA ASN A 27 -4.86 -20.57 -0.68
C ASN A 27 -3.89 -21.74 -0.48
N ASP A 28 -2.60 -21.46 -0.29
CA ASP A 28 -1.56 -22.47 -0.02
C ASP A 28 -1.58 -23.01 1.42
N GLY A 29 -2.53 -22.57 2.25
CA GLY A 29 -2.69 -23.06 3.63
C GLY A 29 -1.59 -22.57 4.58
N ALA A 30 -0.74 -21.62 4.17
CA ALA A 30 0.36 -21.10 4.99
C ALA A 30 -0.10 -20.26 6.20
N TYR A 31 -1.37 -19.82 6.23
CA TYR A 31 -1.97 -19.10 7.35
C TYR A 31 -3.08 -19.92 8.01
N ILE A 32 -2.68 -20.88 8.85
CA ILE A 32 -3.58 -21.56 9.78
C ILE A 32 -3.71 -20.70 11.05
N SER A 33 -4.89 -20.12 11.24
CA SER A 33 -5.50 -19.73 12.52
C SER A 33 -4.80 -18.69 13.39
N VAL A 34 -5.08 -17.39 13.15
CA VAL A 34 -5.63 -16.42 14.14
C VAL A 34 -6.35 -15.34 13.33
N ARG A 35 -7.65 -15.08 13.60
CA ARG A 35 -8.41 -13.98 12.99
C ARG A 35 -7.74 -12.66 13.40
N GLY A 36 -7.29 -11.84 12.44
CA GLY A 36 -6.53 -10.61 12.69
C GLY A 36 -5.05 -10.64 12.26
N ALA A 37 -4.31 -11.73 12.52
CA ALA A 37 -2.88 -11.83 12.16
C ALA A 37 -2.62 -11.75 10.64
N LYS A 38 -3.65 -12.06 9.84
CA LYS A 38 -3.67 -11.94 8.38
C LYS A 38 -3.68 -10.48 7.93
N LEU A 39 -4.49 -9.66 8.59
CA LEU A 39 -4.65 -8.24 8.30
C LEU A 39 -3.40 -7.48 8.75
N ASP A 40 -2.85 -7.80 9.92
CA ASP A 40 -1.63 -7.17 10.42
C ASP A 40 -0.45 -7.41 9.48
N ALA A 41 -0.23 -8.66 9.06
CA ALA A 41 0.83 -9.00 8.12
C ALA A 41 0.62 -8.31 6.75
N PHE A 42 -0.63 -8.21 6.30
CA PHE A 42 -0.97 -7.48 5.07
C PHE A 42 -0.62 -5.99 5.20
N ILE A 43 -1.00 -5.35 6.31
CA ILE A 43 -0.72 -3.95 6.59
C ILE A 43 0.79 -3.70 6.61
N ASP A 44 1.57 -4.58 7.25
CA ASP A 44 3.03 -4.44 7.34
C ASP A 44 3.71 -4.53 5.97
N GLU A 45 3.29 -5.45 5.10
CA GLU A 45 3.86 -5.58 3.74
C GLU A 45 3.40 -4.42 2.85
N LEU A 46 2.14 -4.01 2.96
CA LEU A 46 1.60 -2.85 2.25
C LEU A 46 2.33 -1.56 2.62
N GLN A 47 2.57 -1.32 3.90
CA GLN A 47 3.30 -0.13 4.37
C GLN A 47 4.68 -0.04 3.74
N LYS A 48 5.44 -1.15 3.70
CA LYS A 48 6.78 -1.18 3.10
C LYS A 48 6.77 -0.84 1.62
N GLU A 49 5.87 -1.46 0.85
CA GLU A 49 5.76 -1.21 -0.59
C GLU A 49 5.36 0.25 -0.89
N PHE A 50 4.45 0.80 -0.07
CA PHE A 50 3.95 2.16 -0.22
C PHE A 50 4.98 3.22 0.19
N GLU A 51 5.73 2.98 1.26
CA GLU A 51 6.87 3.81 1.67
C GLU A 51 7.93 3.83 0.57
N GLN A 52 8.28 2.66 0.03
CA GLN A 52 9.25 2.55 -1.06
C GLN A 52 8.79 3.29 -2.33
N ALA A 53 7.51 3.19 -2.70
CA ALA A 53 6.96 3.93 -3.83
C ALA A 53 7.02 5.45 -3.63
N ALA A 54 6.63 5.92 -2.43
CA ALA A 54 6.67 7.34 -2.07
C ALA A 54 8.10 7.90 -2.10
N GLU A 55 9.05 7.21 -1.48
CA GLU A 55 10.47 7.61 -1.46
C GLU A 55 11.06 7.64 -2.86
N THR A 56 10.78 6.60 -3.66
CA THR A 56 11.23 6.51 -5.05
C THR A 56 10.69 7.66 -5.89
N PHE A 57 9.41 8.03 -5.73
CA PHE A 57 8.80 9.14 -6.45
C PHE A 57 9.42 10.48 -6.02
N ILE A 58 9.59 10.71 -4.71
CA ILE A 58 10.23 11.91 -4.17
C ILE A 58 11.64 12.09 -4.74
N TYR A 59 12.43 11.01 -4.76
CA TYR A 59 13.78 11.02 -5.30
C TYR A 59 13.80 11.30 -6.81
N LYS A 60 13.07 10.51 -7.61
CA LYS A 60 13.04 10.64 -9.08
C LYS A 60 12.52 11.99 -9.58
N ARG A 61 11.71 12.68 -8.78
CA ARG A 61 11.15 14.00 -9.12
C ARG A 61 11.89 15.16 -8.46
N ASN A 62 13.02 14.90 -7.77
CA ASN A 62 13.80 15.90 -7.04
C ASN A 62 12.95 16.72 -6.04
N LEU A 63 12.00 16.07 -5.38
CA LEU A 63 11.12 16.70 -4.40
C LEU A 63 11.72 16.72 -2.99
N GLN A 64 12.98 16.33 -2.84
CA GLN A 64 13.66 16.19 -1.55
C GLN A 64 13.69 17.50 -0.76
N ASP A 65 13.83 18.64 -1.45
CA ASP A 65 13.86 19.96 -0.80
C ASP A 65 12.53 20.70 -0.88
N ASN A 66 11.46 20.03 -1.34
CA ASN A 66 10.12 20.62 -1.44
C ASN A 66 9.18 20.01 -0.38
N PRO A 67 9.03 20.65 0.80
CA PRO A 67 8.24 20.10 1.90
C PRO A 67 6.74 20.00 1.57
N GLU A 68 6.21 20.91 0.74
CA GLU A 68 4.81 20.88 0.34
C GLU A 68 4.54 19.70 -0.61
N ALA A 69 5.40 19.49 -1.60
CA ALA A 69 5.30 18.36 -2.51
C ALA A 69 5.46 17.02 -1.77
N LYS A 70 6.41 16.92 -0.82
CA LYS A 70 6.55 15.75 0.06
C LYS A 70 5.28 15.48 0.85
N LYS A 71 4.70 16.51 1.48
CA LYS A 71 3.44 16.37 2.22
C LYS A 71 2.32 15.87 1.32
N ARG A 72 2.27 16.33 0.06
CA ARG A 72 1.28 15.87 -0.92
C ARG A 72 1.48 14.41 -1.29
N VAL A 73 2.71 13.98 -1.61
CA VAL A 73 3.04 12.56 -1.87
C VAL A 73 2.58 11.69 -0.71
N LEU A 74 3.00 12.01 0.52
CA LEU A 74 2.63 11.23 1.71
C LEU A 74 1.12 11.20 1.97
N THR A 75 0.40 12.27 1.64
CA THR A 75 -1.07 12.31 1.76
C THR A 75 -1.73 11.37 0.77
N ILE A 76 -1.27 11.36 -0.49
CA ILE A 76 -1.77 10.46 -1.54
C ILE A 76 -1.47 9.01 -1.15
N THR A 77 -0.23 8.70 -0.77
CA THR A 77 0.19 7.37 -0.32
C THR A 77 -0.68 6.86 0.82
N LYS A 78 -0.95 7.67 1.86
CA LYS A 78 -1.83 7.28 2.98
C LYS A 78 -3.27 7.01 2.54
N LEU A 79 -3.81 7.81 1.62
CA LEU A 79 -5.17 7.63 1.11
C LEU A 79 -5.29 6.29 0.38
N TYR A 80 -4.34 5.97 -0.50
CA TYR A 80 -4.34 4.71 -1.24
C TYR A 80 -4.10 3.51 -0.31
N ALA A 81 -3.24 3.64 0.71
CA ALA A 81 -2.98 2.56 1.67
C ALA A 81 -4.27 2.20 2.42
N LYS A 82 -4.99 3.22 2.91
CA LYS A 82 -6.27 3.03 3.59
C LYS A 82 -7.30 2.35 2.68
N ASN A 83 -7.43 2.80 1.44
CA ASN A 83 -8.34 2.18 0.48
C ASN A 83 -7.96 0.72 0.21
N CYS A 84 -6.67 0.42 0.06
CA CYS A 84 -6.19 -0.94 -0.17
C CYS A 84 -6.55 -1.88 1.00
N ILE A 85 -6.32 -1.43 2.24
CA ILE A 85 -6.70 -2.17 3.46
C ILE A 85 -8.21 -2.42 3.51
N GLU A 86 -9.02 -1.39 3.24
CA GLU A 86 -10.48 -1.52 3.23
C GLU A 86 -10.96 -2.54 2.17
N GLN A 87 -10.33 -2.58 1.00
CA GLN A 87 -10.66 -3.56 -0.04
C GLN A 87 -10.25 -4.98 0.35
N PHE A 88 -9.04 -5.13 0.91
CA PHE A 88 -8.56 -6.42 1.41
C PHE A 88 -9.47 -6.98 2.52
N SER A 89 -9.82 -6.16 3.51
CA SER A 89 -10.75 -6.49 4.60
C SER A 89 -12.11 -6.99 4.08
N LYS A 90 -12.64 -6.38 3.02
CA LYS A 90 -13.90 -6.83 2.40
C LYS A 90 -13.78 -8.21 1.75
N ILE A 91 -12.63 -8.52 1.15
CA ILE A 91 -12.38 -9.80 0.48
C ILE A 91 -12.18 -10.93 1.50
N THR A 92 -11.44 -10.68 2.58
CA THR A 92 -11.12 -11.72 3.58
C THR A 92 -12.16 -11.85 4.69
N GLY A 93 -13.05 -10.86 4.84
CA GLY A 93 -14.01 -10.80 5.95
C GLY A 93 -13.35 -10.45 7.30
N ASP A 94 -12.11 -9.96 7.28
CA ASP A 94 -11.42 -9.41 8.45
C ASP A 94 -11.72 -7.91 8.56
N THR A 95 -12.49 -7.50 9.56
CA THR A 95 -12.74 -6.08 9.85
C THR A 95 -11.50 -5.42 10.44
N ALA A 96 -11.09 -4.29 9.86
CA ALA A 96 -10.09 -3.38 10.44
C ALA A 96 -10.65 -2.59 11.62
#